data_AF-A0A179IF22-F1
#
_entry.id   AF-A0A179IF22-F1
#
_cell.length_a   1.000
_cell.length_b   1.000
_cell.length_c   1.000
_cell.angle_alpha   90.00
_cell.angle_beta   90.00
_cell.angle_gamma   90.00
#
_symmetry.space_group_name_H-M   'P 1'
#
loop_
_entity.id
_entity.type
_entity.pdbx_description
1 polymer ?
#
loop_
_entity_poly.entity_id
_entity_poly.type
_entity_poly.pdbx_seq_one_letter_code
_entity_poly.pdbx_strand_id
1 'polypeptide(L)'
;MNRFLGLAALALLPATLADGVCNADNCARAVTGTRRGDAFVTAAQSDCRAFQQKTITAPAVTITSTVAPPWYATACSGTVRYASACSCWGIQGDPAITVTPLCTKEAFE
;
A
#
# COMPACT_ATOMS: atom_id res chain seq x y z
N MET A 1 20.57 -33.64 -40.23
CA MET A 1 20.19 -33.61 -38.81
C MET A 1 20.62 -32.27 -38.23
N ASN A 2 19.67 -31.55 -37.64
CA ASN A 2 19.72 -30.11 -37.40
C ASN A 2 20.38 -29.77 -36.06
N ARG A 3 21.51 -29.06 -36.05
CA ARG A 3 22.18 -28.59 -34.83
C ARG A 3 21.93 -27.09 -34.68
N PHE A 4 20.81 -26.73 -34.07
CA PHE A 4 20.60 -25.38 -33.58
C PHE A 4 21.55 -25.15 -32.40
N LEU A 5 22.62 -24.38 -32.64
CA LEU A 5 23.46 -23.79 -31.61
C LEU A 5 22.58 -22.90 -30.72
N GLY A 6 22.49 -23.26 -29.44
CA GLY A 6 21.73 -22.53 -28.44
C GLY A 6 22.38 -21.20 -28.11
N LEU A 7 21.61 -20.12 -28.29
CA LEU A 7 21.85 -18.82 -27.68
C LEU A 7 20.83 -18.65 -26.56
N ALA A 8 21.20 -19.06 -25.35
CA ALA A 8 20.49 -18.63 -24.15
C ALA A 8 21.29 -17.47 -23.53
N ALA A 9 21.05 -16.26 -24.04
CA ALA A 9 21.47 -15.06 -23.34
C ALA A 9 20.57 -14.92 -22.10
N LEU A 10 21.05 -15.41 -20.95
CA LEU A 10 20.41 -15.18 -19.67
C LEU A 10 20.59 -13.70 -19.33
N ALA A 11 19.65 -12.86 -19.76
CA ALA A 11 19.59 -11.47 -19.37
C ALA A 11 19.39 -11.45 -17.84
N LEU A 12 20.47 -11.18 -17.10
CA LEU A 12 20.43 -10.81 -15.70
C LEU A 12 19.67 -9.49 -15.61
N LEU A 13 18.35 -9.57 -15.45
CA LEU A 13 17.54 -8.45 -15.01
C LEU A 13 18.10 -8.03 -13.64
N PRO A 14 18.55 -6.79 -13.45
CA PRO A 14 18.83 -6.31 -12.11
C PRO A 14 17.49 -6.27 -11.38
N ALA A 15 17.29 -7.19 -10.43
CA ALA A 15 16.22 -7.10 -9.46
C ALA A 15 16.53 -5.93 -8.52
N THR A 16 16.39 -4.70 -8.99
CA THR A 16 16.32 -3.52 -8.12
C THR A 16 14.90 -3.44 -7.57
N LEU A 17 14.51 -4.41 -6.76
CA LEU A 17 13.56 -4.11 -5.70
C LEU A 17 14.38 -3.37 -4.66
N ALA A 18 14.30 -2.03 -4.72
CA ALA A 18 14.75 -1.22 -3.61
C ALA A 18 13.96 -1.69 -2.39
N ASP A 19 14.62 -2.44 -1.50
CA ASP A 19 14.13 -2.78 -0.17
C ASP A 19 13.94 -1.46 0.60
N GLY A 20 12.79 -0.83 0.41
CA GLY A 20 12.20 -0.05 1.48
C GLY A 20 11.96 -1.04 2.61
N VAL A 21 12.81 -1.04 3.64
CA VAL A 21 12.89 -2.05 4.70
C VAL A 21 11.50 -2.35 5.25
N CYS A 22 10.87 -3.37 4.70
CA CYS A 22 9.60 -3.86 5.17
C CYS A 22 9.87 -5.15 5.92
N ASN A 23 9.10 -5.38 6.98
CA ASN A 23 9.39 -6.48 7.87
C ASN A 23 9.16 -7.80 7.11
N ALA A 24 10.19 -8.63 6.92
CA ALA A 24 10.11 -9.87 6.14
C ALA A 24 9.36 -11.01 6.87
N ASP A 25 8.20 -10.70 7.43
CA ASP A 25 7.38 -11.55 8.29
C ASP A 25 6.14 -12.11 7.57
N ASN A 26 5.32 -12.85 8.32
CA ASN A 26 4.07 -13.42 7.79
C ASN A 26 3.03 -12.34 7.43
N CYS A 27 3.10 -11.15 8.04
CA CYS A 27 2.24 -10.02 7.70
C CYS A 27 2.61 -9.48 6.32
N ALA A 28 3.88 -9.18 6.07
CA ALA A 28 4.34 -8.76 4.76
C ALA A 28 4.01 -9.80 3.69
N ARG A 29 4.27 -11.09 3.96
CA ARG A 29 3.92 -12.17 3.02
C ARG A 29 2.43 -12.26 2.71
N ALA A 30 1.56 -12.00 3.69
CA ALA A 30 0.12 -12.01 3.48
C ALA A 30 -0.37 -10.81 2.64
N VAL A 31 0.29 -9.66 2.78
CA VAL A 31 -0.06 -8.40 2.08
C VAL A 31 0.58 -8.31 0.70
N THR A 32 1.78 -8.87 0.50
CA THR A 32 2.56 -8.76 -0.74
C THR A 32 2.56 -10.04 -1.60
N GLY A 33 2.10 -11.16 -1.04
CA GLY A 33 2.20 -12.46 -1.68
C GLY A 33 1.34 -12.60 -2.94
N THR A 34 1.94 -13.15 -4.01
CA THR A 34 1.29 -13.38 -5.31
C THR A 34 0.53 -14.71 -5.40
N ARG A 35 0.62 -15.58 -4.38
CA ARG A 35 0.02 -16.93 -4.39
C ARG A 35 -1.50 -16.94 -4.59
N ARG A 36 -2.18 -15.83 -4.29
CA ARG A 36 -3.63 -15.66 -4.42
C ARG A 36 -4.05 -15.03 -5.77
N GLY A 37 -3.10 -14.76 -6.66
CA GLY A 37 -3.33 -14.20 -7.99
C GLY A 37 -3.32 -12.67 -8.03
N ASP A 38 -3.27 -12.13 -9.25
CA ASP A 38 -3.08 -10.69 -9.51
C ASP A 38 -4.25 -9.83 -9.03
N ALA A 39 -5.47 -10.38 -9.07
CA ALA A 39 -6.66 -9.70 -8.54
C ALA A 39 -6.53 -9.43 -7.03
N PHE A 40 -6.00 -10.39 -6.28
CA PHE A 40 -5.74 -10.19 -4.85
C PHE A 40 -4.65 -9.15 -4.62
N VAL A 41 -3.56 -9.20 -5.39
CA VAL A 41 -2.46 -8.23 -5.28
C VAL A 41 -2.96 -6.79 -5.52
N THR A 42 -3.79 -6.62 -6.55
CA THR A 42 -4.39 -5.33 -6.89
C THR A 42 -5.31 -4.83 -5.77
N ALA A 43 -6.16 -5.70 -5.23
CA ALA A 43 -7.02 -5.37 -4.09
C ALA A 43 -6.18 -5.00 -2.86
N ALA A 44 -5.15 -5.77 -2.54
CA ALA A 44 -4.31 -5.51 -1.38
C ALA A 44 -3.54 -4.19 -1.47
N GLN A 45 -3.11 -3.78 -2.66
CA GLN A 45 -2.52 -2.45 -2.88
C GLN A 45 -3.55 -1.34 -2.72
N SER A 46 -4.79 -1.54 -3.20
CA SER A 46 -5.89 -0.60 -3.02
C SER A 46 -6.23 -0.42 -1.53
N ASP A 47 -6.33 -1.53 -0.79
CA ASP A 47 -6.58 -1.51 0.64
C ASP A 47 -5.46 -0.80 1.41
N CYS A 48 -4.20 -1.02 1.01
CA CYS A 48 -3.06 -0.31 1.58
C CYS A 48 -3.14 1.21 1.38
N ARG A 49 -3.56 1.68 0.19
CA ARG A 49 -3.75 3.11 -0.08
C ARG A 49 -4.86 3.68 0.79
N ALA A 50 -6.02 3.03 0.82
CA ALA A 50 -7.16 3.48 1.62
C ALA A 50 -6.83 3.51 3.12
N PHE A 51 -6.10 2.52 3.61
CA PHE A 51 -5.66 2.44 5.00
C PHE A 51 -4.69 3.58 5.38
N GLN A 52 -3.86 4.00 4.43
CA GLN A 52 -2.84 5.03 4.65
C GLN A 52 -3.33 6.46 4.50
N GLN A 53 -4.51 6.66 3.89
CA GLN A 53 -5.12 7.97 3.74
C GLN A 53 -5.52 8.58 5.09
N LYS A 54 -5.04 9.79 5.34
CA LYS A 54 -5.42 10.62 6.49
C LYS A 54 -6.06 11.91 6.00
N THR A 55 -7.30 12.15 6.41
CA THR A 55 -8.02 13.39 6.12
C THR A 55 -8.00 14.29 7.34
N ILE A 56 -7.50 15.52 7.19
CA ILE A 56 -7.53 16.54 8.24
C ILE A 56 -8.37 17.72 7.74
N THR A 57 -9.47 18.01 8.44
CA THR A 57 -10.35 19.15 8.12
C THR A 57 -10.09 20.29 9.11
N ALA A 58 -9.72 21.47 8.61
CA ALA A 58 -9.36 22.65 9.38
C ALA A 58 -10.58 23.53 9.75
N PRO A 59 -10.52 24.42 10.78
CA PRO A 59 -9.33 24.90 11.49
C PRO A 59 -9.02 24.03 12.71
N ALA A 60 -7.96 23.21 12.61
CA ALA A 60 -7.45 22.36 13.69
C ALA A 60 -8.50 21.46 14.40
N VAL A 61 -9.27 20.66 13.65
CA VAL A 61 -9.95 19.50 14.24
C VAL A 61 -9.20 18.24 13.80
N THR A 62 -8.57 17.56 14.75
CA THR A 62 -7.92 16.27 14.49
C THR A 62 -9.01 15.22 14.28
N ILE A 63 -9.33 14.92 13.03
CA ILE A 63 -10.18 13.77 12.69
C ILE A 63 -9.31 12.51 12.77
N THR A 64 -9.51 11.71 13.81
CA THR A 64 -8.89 10.39 13.92
C THR A 64 -9.73 9.38 13.14
N SER A 65 -9.33 9.06 11.91
CA SER A 65 -9.90 7.94 11.17
C SER A 65 -9.20 6.64 11.60
N THR A 66 -9.93 5.75 12.28
CA THR A 66 -9.42 4.44 12.68
C THR A 66 -9.86 3.41 11.64
N VAL A 67 -9.03 3.16 10.64
CA VAL A 67 -9.25 2.09 9.65
C VAL A 67 -8.65 0.79 10.19
N ALA A 68 -9.44 -0.29 10.18
CA ALA A 68 -8.96 -1.62 10.56
C ALA A 68 -8.31 -2.32 9.35
N PRO A 69 -7.26 -3.15 9.55
CA PRO A 69 -6.73 -3.98 8.48
C PRO A 69 -7.78 -4.94 7.91
N PRO A 70 -7.73 -5.27 6.61
CA PRO A 70 -8.65 -6.23 6.01
C PRO A 70 -8.53 -7.65 6.60
N TRP A 71 -9.53 -8.50 6.35
CA TRP A 71 -9.61 -9.86 6.90
C TRP A 71 -8.41 -10.76 6.54
N TYR A 72 -7.73 -10.51 5.43
CA TYR A 72 -6.56 -11.29 5.03
C TYR A 72 -5.29 -10.91 5.79
N ALA A 73 -5.29 -9.77 6.48
CA ALA A 73 -4.16 -9.23 7.20
C ALA A 73 -4.12 -9.68 8.68
N THR A 74 -4.76 -10.81 9.02
CA THR A 74 -4.77 -11.36 10.39
C THR A 74 -3.39 -11.70 10.93
N ALA A 75 -2.41 -11.96 10.05
CA ALA A 75 -1.01 -12.13 10.42
C ALA A 75 -0.34 -10.81 10.85
N CYS A 76 -0.91 -9.66 10.49
CA CYS A 76 -0.47 -8.35 10.95
C CYS A 76 -1.05 -8.13 12.34
N SER A 77 -0.20 -8.07 13.36
CA SER A 77 -0.57 -7.91 14.77
C SER A 77 -1.10 -6.50 15.10
N GLY A 78 -1.92 -5.92 14.22
CA GLY A 78 -2.51 -4.59 14.32
C GLY A 78 -2.17 -3.65 13.17
N THR A 79 -2.69 -2.43 13.28
CA THR A 79 -2.61 -1.34 12.30
C THR A 79 -1.18 -0.91 11.98
N VAL A 80 -0.30 -0.85 12.99
CA VAL A 80 1.10 -0.46 12.82
C VAL A 80 1.86 -1.46 11.94
N ARG A 81 1.64 -2.77 12.16
CA ARG A 81 2.28 -3.82 11.36
C ARG A 81 1.72 -3.86 9.95
N TYR A 82 0.41 -3.69 9.79
CA TYR A 82 -0.19 -3.57 8.47
C TYR A 82 0.35 -2.36 7.70
N ALA A 83 0.50 -1.19 8.34
CA ALA A 83 1.12 -0.01 7.74
C ALA A 83 2.55 -0.29 7.23
N SER A 84 3.36 -1.01 8.02
CA SER A 84 4.73 -1.39 7.62
C SER A 84 4.76 -2.38 6.46
N ALA A 85 3.75 -3.25 6.33
CA ALA A 85 3.62 -4.16 5.20
C ALA A 85 3.20 -3.43 3.93
N CYS A 86 2.38 -2.39 4.04
CA CYS A 86 2.06 -1.51 2.91
C CYS A 86 3.28 -0.74 2.40
N SER A 87 4.22 -0.39 3.28
CA SER A 87 5.52 0.17 2.88
C SER A 87 6.35 -0.79 2.00
N CYS A 88 6.12 -2.11 2.05
CA CYS A 88 6.75 -3.05 1.10
C CYS A 88 6.39 -2.75 -0.36
N TRP A 89 5.19 -2.20 -0.59
CA TRP A 89 4.73 -1.80 -1.91
C TRP A 89 5.18 -0.37 -2.28
N GLY A 90 5.96 0.29 -1.43
CA GLY A 90 6.29 1.71 -1.56
C GLY A 90 5.12 2.64 -1.28
N ILE A 91 4.01 2.13 -0.73
CA ILE A 91 2.87 2.93 -0.33
C ILE A 91 3.19 3.47 1.07
N GLN A 92 3.35 4.78 1.19
CA GLN A 92 3.65 5.47 2.44
C GLN A 92 2.39 6.21 2.91
N GLY A 93 2.22 6.32 4.24
CA GLY A 93 1.13 7.10 4.84
C GLY A 93 1.01 8.45 4.15
N ASP A 94 -0.09 8.65 3.40
CA ASP A 94 -0.26 9.88 2.62
C ASP A 94 -0.20 11.08 3.58
N PRO A 95 0.49 12.17 3.20
CA PRO A 95 0.48 13.38 4.00
C PRO A 95 -0.97 13.83 4.16
N ALA A 96 -1.31 14.30 5.36
CA ALA A 96 -2.63 14.81 5.65
C ALA A 96 -3.05 15.85 4.61
N ILE A 97 -4.08 15.56 3.81
CA ILE A 97 -4.63 16.53 2.88
C ILE A 97 -5.42 17.54 3.72
N THR A 98 -4.89 18.76 3.80
CA THR A 98 -5.54 19.86 4.51
C THR A 98 -6.56 20.49 3.57
N VAL A 99 -7.84 20.26 3.84
CA VAL A 99 -8.91 20.97 3.15
C VAL A 99 -9.31 22.16 4.03
N THR A 100 -9.00 23.36 3.59
CA THR A 100 -9.56 24.57 4.20
C THR A 100 -10.97 24.74 3.67
N PRO A 101 -12.01 24.69 4.50
CA PRO A 101 -13.34 25.09 4.05
C PRO A 101 -13.27 26.56 3.65
N LEU A 102 -13.38 26.84 2.35
CA LEU A 102 -13.63 28.19 1.88
C LEU A 102 -15.05 28.49 2.34
N CYS A 103 -15.21 29.56 3.13
CA CYS A 103 -16.52 30.02 3.53
C CYS A 103 -17.22 30.56 2.28
N THR A 104 -17.88 29.70 1.51
CA THR A 104 -18.80 30.14 0.46
C THR A 104 -20.05 30.61 1.19
N LYS A 105 -20.24 31.93 1.26
CA LYS A 105 -21.50 32.55 1.65
C LYS A 105 -22.55 32.22 0.59
N GLU A 106 -23.17 31.05 0.64
CA GLU A 106 -24.37 30.68 -0.11
C GLU A 106 -25.11 29.62 0.75
N ALA A 107 -26.35 29.72 1.22
CA ALA A 107 -27.36 30.76 1.30
C ALA A 107 -28.22 30.37 2.52
N PHE A 108 -28.40 31.28 3.49
CA PHE A 108 -29.56 31.26 4.36
C PHE A 108 -30.41 32.44 3.91
N GLU A 109 -31.29 32.18 2.96
CA GLU A 109 -32.51 32.93 2.70
C GLU A 109 -33.55 32.00 2.07
#